data_AF-A0A7J5TV64-F1
#
_entry.id   AF-A0A7J5TV64-F1
#
_cell.length_a   1.000
_cell.length_b   1.000
_cell.length_c   1.000
_cell.angle_alpha   90.00
_cell.angle_beta   90.00
_cell.angle_gamma   90.00
#
_symmetry.space_group_name_H-M   'P 1'
#
loop_
_entity.id
_entity.type
_entity.pdbx_description
1 polymer ?
#
loop_
_entity_poly.entity_id
_entity_poly.type
_entity_poly.pdbx_seq_one_letter_code
_entity_poly.pdbx_strand_id
1 'polypeptide(L)' 'MKYLLEDGSGVVEAATPAELINQLKDGGRFTAEQTIQEYMDEFAVRFTEFYGGRAPRTDSPDNFIADLEEQGWLKKVE' A
#
# COMPACT_ATOMS: atom_id res chain seq x y z
N MET A 1 2.94 10.30 -9.34
CA MET A 1 3.57 8.96 -9.31
C MET A 1 2.54 7.96 -9.78
N LYS A 2 2.94 6.94 -10.53
CA LYS A 2 2.03 5.97 -11.12
C LYS A 2 2.50 4.56 -10.77
N TYR A 3 1.61 3.72 -10.25
CA TYR A 3 1.93 2.38 -9.77
C TYR A 3 0.95 1.35 -10.33
N LEU A 4 1.48 0.23 -10.81
CA LEU A 4 0.71 -0.96 -11.17
C LEU A 4 0.58 -1.86 -9.94
N LEU A 5 -0.63 -2.32 -9.68
CA LEU A 5 -0.93 -3.25 -8.59
C LEU A 5 -0.57 -4.68 -8.97
N GLU A 6 -0.15 -5.48 -7.99
CA GLU A 6 0.26 -6.89 -8.16
C GLU A 6 -0.77 -7.76 -8.87
N ASP A 7 -2.06 -7.57 -8.55
CA ASP A 7 -3.17 -8.33 -9.13
C ASP A 7 -3.53 -7.91 -10.57
N GLY A 8 -2.82 -6.91 -11.12
CA GLY A 8 -3.07 -6.37 -12.44
C GLY A 8 -4.42 -5.65 -12.57
N SER A 9 -5.11 -5.37 -11.44
CA SER A 9 -6.43 -4.73 -11.41
C SER A 9 -6.43 -3.31 -11.95
N GLY A 10 -5.25 -2.68 -12.05
CA GLY A 10 -5.12 -1.41 -12.72
C GLY A 10 -3.85 -0.65 -12.34
N VAL A 11 -3.92 0.64 -12.65
CA VAL A 11 -2.85 1.59 -12.36
C VAL A 11 -3.40 2.69 -11.47
N VAL A 12 -2.71 2.94 -10.36
CA VAL A 12 -3.04 3.97 -9.39
C VAL A 12 -2.12 5.16 -9.58
N GLU A 13 -2.68 6.36 -9.69
CA GLU A 13 -1.93 7.60 -9.82
C GLU A 13 -2.14 8.46 -8.58
N ALA A 14 -1.04 8.87 -7.95
CA ALA A 14 -1.04 9.68 -6.75
C ALA A 14 0.07 10.73 -6.79
N ALA A 15 -0.18 11.93 -6.27
CA ALA A 15 0.82 12.99 -6.19
C ALA A 15 1.79 12.77 -5.00
N THR A 16 1.35 12.07 -3.95
CA THR A 16 2.16 11.79 -2.75
C THR A 16 2.02 10.34 -2.27
N PRO A 17 2.98 9.83 -1.47
CA PRO A 17 2.87 8.52 -0.82
C PRO A 17 1.60 8.36 0.01
N ALA A 18 1.27 9.37 0.82
CA ALA A 18 0.09 9.37 1.67
C ALA A 18 -1.22 9.32 0.84
N GLU A 19 -1.24 10.01 -0.31
CA GLU A 19 -2.37 9.94 -1.25
C GLU A 19 -2.50 8.56 -1.89
N LEU A 20 -1.38 7.91 -2.25
CA LEU A 20 -1.42 6.54 -2.77
C LEU A 20 -2.05 5.60 -1.73
N ILE A 21 -1.61 5.69 -0.47
CA ILE A 21 -2.11 4.86 0.62
C ILE A 21 -3.60 5.13 0.86
N ASN A 22 -4.04 6.40 0.81
CA ASN A 22 -5.46 6.72 0.87
C ASN A 22 -6.26 6.06 -0.26
N GLN A 23 -5.75 6.06 -1.50
CA GLN A 23 -6.43 5.38 -2.61
C GLN A 23 -6.48 3.86 -2.43
N LEU A 24 -5.41 3.23 -1.92
CA LEU A 24 -5.40 1.80 -1.57
C LEU A 24 -6.41 1.49 -0.45
N LYS A 25 -6.53 2.38 0.54
CA LYS A 25 -7.51 2.30 1.62
C LYS A 25 -8.94 2.39 1.09
N ASP A 26 -9.21 3.34 0.18
CA ASP A 26 -10.54 3.59 -0.38
C ASP A 26 -10.97 2.52 -1.40
N GLY A 27 -10.01 1.92 -2.12
CA GLY A 27 -10.25 0.75 -2.97
C GLY A 27 -10.43 -0.56 -2.19
N GLY A 28 -10.06 -0.58 -0.91
CA GLY A 28 -10.23 -1.70 -0.01
C GLY A 28 -11.68 -1.87 0.44
N ARG A 29 -12.13 -3.12 0.59
CA ARG A 29 -13.52 -3.45 0.98
C ARG A 29 -13.91 -3.03 2.41
N PHE A 30 -13.00 -2.56 3.26
CA PHE A 30 -13.20 -2.60 4.72
C PHE A 30 -12.85 -1.36 5.55
N THR A 31 -12.36 -0.25 4.98
CA THR A 31 -11.58 0.71 5.82
C THR A 31 -11.80 2.19 5.50
N ALA A 32 -13.04 2.62 5.27
CA ALA A 32 -13.32 4.04 4.96
C ALA A 32 -13.02 5.02 6.13
N GLU A 33 -13.17 4.59 7.38
CA GLU A 33 -13.03 5.46 8.58
C GLU A 33 -11.62 5.46 9.21
N GLN A 34 -10.71 4.61 8.72
CA GLN A 34 -9.37 4.52 9.28
C GLN A 34 -8.49 5.70 8.88
N THR A 35 -7.63 6.13 9.81
CA THR A 35 -6.49 6.99 9.49
C THR A 35 -5.49 6.23 8.62
N ILE A 36 -4.61 6.96 7.92
CA ILE A 36 -3.52 6.38 7.13
C ILE A 36 -2.63 5.48 8.00
N GLN A 37 -2.36 5.89 9.24
CA GLN A 37 -1.53 5.12 10.17
C GLN A 37 -2.18 3.79 10.54
N GLU A 38 -3.45 3.80 10.97
CA GLU A 38 -4.18 2.59 11.32
C GLU A 38 -4.28 1.62 10.13
N TYR A 39 -4.50 2.18 8.93
CA TYR A 39 -4.50 1.38 7.72
C TYR A 39 -3.15 0.72 7.47
N MET A 40 -2.03 1.45 7.57
CA MET A 40 -0.69 0.88 7.37
C MET A 40 -0.39 -0.22 8.38
N ASP A 41 -0.73 -0.01 9.66
CA ASP A 41 -0.51 -1.00 10.73
C ASP A 41 -1.34 -2.28 10.51
N GLU A 42 -2.63 -2.14 10.18
CA GLU A 42 -3.50 -3.28 9.88
C GLU A 42 -3.07 -4.00 8.60
N PHE A 43 -2.67 -3.25 7.58
CA PHE A 43 -2.16 -3.80 6.33
C PHE A 43 -0.90 -4.63 6.60
N ALA A 44 0.06 -4.12 7.38
CA ALA A 44 1.31 -4.82 7.64
C ALA A 44 1.08 -6.18 8.33
N VAL A 45 0.14 -6.25 9.27
CA VAL A 45 -0.29 -7.51 9.89
C VAL A 45 -0.83 -8.47 8.83
N ARG A 46 -1.86 -8.05 8.08
CA ARG A 46 -2.48 -8.89 7.05
C ARG A 46 -1.51 -9.31 5.95
N PHE A 47 -0.60 -8.43 5.57
CA PHE A 47 0.38 -8.71 4.53
C PHE A 47 1.23 -9.93 4.90
N THR A 48 1.66 -10.02 6.17
CA THR A 48 2.41 -11.18 6.66
C THR A 48 1.56 -12.45 6.72
N GLU A 49 0.28 -12.34 7.09
CA GLU A 49 -0.63 -13.49 7.23
C GLU A 49 -1.04 -14.08 5.89
N PHE A 50 -1.28 -13.25 4.88
CA PHE A 50 -1.87 -13.68 3.60
C PHE A 50 -0.85 -13.81 2.46
N TYR A 51 0.18 -12.96 2.43
CA TYR A 51 1.13 -12.91 1.32
C TYR A 51 2.49 -13.53 1.67
N GLY A 52 2.73 -13.86 2.95
CA GLY A 52 3.97 -14.51 3.41
C GLY A 52 5.22 -13.65 3.28
N GLY A 53 5.06 -12.35 2.98
CA GLY A 53 6.14 -11.38 2.90
C GLY A 53 6.55 -10.83 4.27
N ARG A 54 7.60 -10.00 4.28
CA ARG A 54 7.99 -9.22 5.45
C ARG A 54 6.97 -8.11 5.68
N ALA A 55 6.61 -7.89 6.95
CA ALA A 55 5.79 -6.74 7.34
C ALA A 55 6.43 -5.43 6.80
N PRO A 56 5.73 -4.65 5.96
CA PRO A 56 6.22 -3.34 5.54
C PRO A 56 6.31 -2.40 6.75
N ARG A 57 7.27 -1.49 6.72
CA ARG A 57 7.45 -0.46 7.75
C ARG A 57 6.29 0.53 7.72
N THR A 58 5.75 0.85 8.89
CA THR A 58 4.58 1.73 9.05
C THR A 58 4.92 3.06 9.72
N ASP A 59 6.21 3.38 9.85
CA ASP A 59 6.71 4.61 10.47
C ASP A 59 6.58 5.84 9.56
N SER A 60 6.50 5.63 8.24
CA SER A 60 6.18 6.67 7.28
C SER A 60 5.55 6.09 6.00
N PRO A 61 4.68 6.86 5.31
CA PRO A 61 4.15 6.49 4.00
C PRO A 61 5.22 6.13 2.96
N ASP A 62 6.34 6.87 2.95
CA ASP A 62 7.45 6.63 2.03
C ASP A 62 8.11 5.27 2.26
N ASN A 63 8.43 4.93 3.52
CA ASN A 63 9.00 3.62 3.85
C ASN A 63 8.05 2.48 3.52
N PHE A 64 6.76 2.68 3.79
CA PHE A 64 5.72 1.70 3.51
C PHE A 64 5.66 1.36 2.02
N ILE A 65 5.59 2.37 1.14
CA ILE A 65 5.57 2.16 -0.32
C ILE A 65 6.87 1.51 -0.80
N ALA A 66 8.03 1.97 -0.31
CA ALA A 66 9.32 1.40 -0.71
C ALA A 66 9.40 -0.10 -0.40
N ASP A 67 8.89 -0.53 0.76
CA ASP A 67 8.86 -1.95 1.14
C ASP A 67 7.86 -2.76 0.29
N LEU A 68 6.74 -2.15 -0.14
CA LEU A 68 5.80 -2.77 -1.08
C LEU A 68 6.39 -2.90 -2.49
N GLU A 69 7.20 -1.94 -2.92
CA GLU A 69 7.94 -2.02 -4.18
C GLU A 69 9.02 -3.10 -4.15
N GLU A 70 9.81 -3.17 -3.07
CA GLU A 70 10.85 -4.18 -2.89
C GLU A 70 10.27 -5.61 -2.91
N GLN A 71 9.08 -5.77 -2.33
CA GLN A 71 8.38 -7.06 -2.28
C GLN A 71 7.54 -7.34 -3.55
N GLY A 72 7.55 -6.45 -4.54
CA GLY A 72 6.88 -6.62 -5.82
C GLY A 72 5.36 -6.42 -5.78
N TRP A 73 4.81 -5.92 -4.67
CA TRP A 73 3.37 -5.66 -4.54
C TRP A 73 2.94 -4.37 -5.26
N LEU A 74 3.83 -3.37 -5.29
CA LEU A 74 3.72 -2.20 -6.15
C LEU A 74 4.81 -2.22 -7.20
N LYS A 75 4.44 -1.86 -8.42
CA LYS A 75 5.43 -1.60 -9.47
C LYS A 75 5.26 -0.19 -10.00
N LYS A 76 6.25 0.66 -9.77
CA LYS A 76 6.28 2.00 -10.35
C LYS A 76 6.30 1.93 -11.88
N VAL A 77 5.46 2.75 -12.51
CA VAL A 77 5.36 2.91 -13.95
C VAL A 77 5.69 4.37 -14.27
N GLU A 78 6.60 4.61 -15.22
CA GLU A 78 6.92 5.96 -15.71
C GLU A 78 5.78 6.57 -16.52
#